data_AF-A0A1L7TW19-F1
#
_entry.id   AF-A0A1L7TW19-F1
#
_cell.length_a   1.000
_cell.length_b   1.000
_cell.length_c   1.000
_cell.angle_alpha   90.00
_cell.angle_beta   90.00
_cell.angle_gamma   90.00
#
_symmetry.space_group_name_H-M   'P 1'
#
loop_
_entity.id
_entity.type
_entity.pdbx_description
1 polymer ?
#
loop_
_entity_poly.entity_id
_entity_poly.type
_entity_poly.pdbx_seq_one_letter_code
_entity_poly.pdbx_strand_id
1 'polypeptide(L)'
;MALKWRNVGQACTTANRVYIQAGIYEKFATAFSEQPSKFKIGHGDDSVNSFAAAAAFAGHQKAESQVKNALENGFKLRTGLGRPLVLTLLGDTSQFMEPAVLTEITQDMEMATEGTFGPVYGLFKFETEEQAVTWANDTSLGLASYVFTKNSDRLWR
;
A
#
# COMPACT_ATOMS: atom_id res chain seq x y z
N MET A 1 14.54 3.32 3.80
CA MET A 1 13.18 2.74 3.68
C MET A 1 12.59 3.16 2.34
N ALA A 2 12.03 2.22 1.56
CA ALA A 2 11.43 2.53 0.26
C ALA A 2 10.28 3.54 0.41
N LEU A 3 10.04 4.35 -0.64
CA LEU A 3 9.04 5.44 -0.67
C LEU A 3 7.69 5.04 -0.08
N LYS A 4 7.28 3.79 -0.32
CA LYS A 4 5.96 3.29 0.05
C LYS A 4 5.76 3.19 1.57
N TRP A 5 6.70 2.63 2.31
CA TRP A 5 6.56 2.39 3.76
C TRP A 5 6.90 3.61 4.63
N ARG A 6 7.54 4.61 4.03
CA ARG A 6 7.92 5.85 4.73
C ARG A 6 6.67 6.59 5.22
N ASN A 7 6.77 7.22 6.38
CA ASN A 7 5.68 7.97 7.01
C ASN A 7 4.38 7.15 7.16
N VAL A 8 4.49 5.82 7.28
CA VAL A 8 3.32 4.93 7.44
C VAL A 8 2.36 5.03 6.24
N GLY A 9 2.90 5.33 5.04
CA GLY A 9 2.11 5.52 3.82
C GLY A 9 1.36 6.87 3.73
N GLN A 10 1.48 7.75 4.74
CA GLN A 10 0.82 9.05 4.80
C GLN A 10 1.65 10.13 4.10
N ALA A 11 1.77 10.04 2.79
CA ALA A 11 2.28 11.12 1.96
C ALA A 11 1.46 11.23 0.69
N CYS A 12 1.23 12.47 0.22
CA CYS A 12 0.41 12.71 -0.96
C CYS A 12 0.98 12.01 -2.21
N THR A 13 2.30 11.83 -2.26
CA THR A 13 3.01 11.17 -3.37
C THR A 13 3.22 9.67 -3.16
N THR A 14 2.69 9.07 -2.09
CA THR A 14 2.78 7.62 -1.88
C THR A 14 1.96 6.88 -2.93
N ALA A 15 2.58 5.99 -3.68
CA ALA A 15 1.93 5.26 -4.78
C ALA A 15 0.92 4.22 -4.26
N ASN A 16 -0.35 4.58 -4.04
CA ASN A 16 -1.40 3.71 -3.46
C ASN A 16 -1.79 2.51 -4.33
N ARG A 17 -1.70 2.67 -5.64
CA ARG A 17 -2.03 1.66 -6.64
C ARG A 17 -0.74 1.19 -7.29
N VAL A 18 -0.42 -0.09 -7.12
CA VAL A 18 0.83 -0.66 -7.62
C VAL A 18 0.50 -1.68 -8.70
N TYR A 19 0.66 -1.28 -9.95
CA TYR A 19 0.43 -2.10 -11.12
C TYR A 19 1.69 -2.86 -11.49
N ILE A 20 1.60 -4.19 -11.56
CA ILE A 20 2.73 -5.07 -11.84
C ILE A 20 2.39 -5.97 -13.02
N GLN A 21 3.34 -6.06 -13.97
CA GLN A 21 3.18 -6.86 -15.18
C GLN A 21 3.12 -8.36 -14.82
N ALA A 22 2.20 -9.09 -15.46
CA ALA A 22 1.86 -10.47 -15.13
C ALA A 22 3.07 -11.42 -15.04
N GLY A 23 4.05 -11.28 -15.94
CA GLY A 23 5.26 -12.11 -15.97
C GLY A 23 6.20 -11.96 -14.78
N ILE A 24 6.07 -10.89 -13.98
CA ILE A 24 6.85 -10.69 -12.75
C ILE A 24 5.98 -10.54 -11.48
N TYR A 25 4.66 -10.62 -11.62
CA TYR A 25 3.70 -10.32 -10.56
C TYR A 25 4.00 -11.10 -9.27
N GLU A 26 4.08 -12.42 -9.35
CA GLU A 26 4.28 -13.24 -8.14
C GLU A 26 5.62 -13.00 -7.47
N LYS A 27 6.69 -12.85 -8.26
CA LYS A 27 8.03 -12.56 -7.73
C LYS A 27 8.05 -11.23 -6.99
N PHE A 28 7.45 -10.20 -7.58
CA PHE A 28 7.35 -8.89 -6.95
C PHE A 28 6.48 -8.93 -5.70
N ALA A 29 5.29 -9.52 -5.80
CA ALA A 29 4.33 -9.59 -4.71
C ALA A 29 4.90 -10.32 -3.49
N THR A 30 5.61 -11.45 -3.68
CA THR A 30 6.34 -12.12 -2.59
C THR A 30 7.36 -11.19 -1.96
N ALA A 31 8.29 -10.64 -2.74
CA ALA A 31 9.39 -9.84 -2.21
C ALA A 31 8.92 -8.53 -1.53
N PHE A 32 7.80 -7.97 -2.00
CA PHE A 32 7.18 -6.78 -1.44
C PHE A 32 6.44 -7.09 -0.13
N SER A 33 5.69 -8.19 -0.10
CA SER A 33 4.98 -8.68 1.09
C SER A 33 5.91 -9.12 2.22
N GLU A 34 7.16 -9.47 1.95
CA GLU A 34 8.17 -9.76 2.98
C GLU A 34 8.78 -8.52 3.64
N GLN A 35 8.53 -7.30 3.13
CA GLN A 35 9.13 -6.10 3.72
C GLN A 35 8.55 -5.74 5.10
N PRO A 36 7.22 -5.77 5.33
CA PRO A 36 6.62 -5.51 6.64
C PRO A 36 7.23 -6.28 7.82
N SER A 37 7.58 -7.54 7.63
CA SER A 37 8.14 -8.39 8.71
C SER A 37 9.50 -7.92 9.21
N LYS A 38 10.18 -7.05 8.46
CA LYS A 38 11.48 -6.47 8.82
C LYS A 38 11.33 -5.20 9.65
N PHE A 39 10.10 -4.70 9.84
CA PHE A 39 9.87 -3.46 10.55
C PHE A 39 9.76 -3.68 12.05
N LYS A 40 10.44 -2.83 12.81
CA LYS A 40 10.24 -2.69 14.24
C LYS A 40 9.24 -1.57 14.47
N ILE A 41 8.04 -1.93 14.91
CA ILE A 41 6.96 -1.00 15.17
C ILE A 41 7.08 -0.47 16.60
N GLY A 42 7.09 0.85 16.78
CA GLY A 42 7.16 1.45 18.12
C GLY A 42 7.30 2.97 18.08
N HIS A 43 7.60 3.56 19.25
CA HIS A 43 7.72 5.01 19.39
C HIS A 43 8.82 5.58 18.49
N GLY A 44 8.55 6.73 17.84
CA GLY A 44 9.46 7.32 16.85
C GLY A 44 10.78 7.84 17.43
N ASP A 45 10.81 8.17 18.72
CA ASP A 45 12.04 8.62 19.40
C ASP A 45 13.04 7.50 19.66
N ASP A 46 12.60 6.24 19.64
CA ASP A 46 13.48 5.10 19.81
C ASP A 46 14.05 4.68 18.44
N SER A 47 15.35 4.91 18.27
CA SER A 47 16.10 4.61 17.05
C SER A 47 16.07 3.14 16.62
N VAL A 48 15.70 2.19 17.49
CA VAL A 48 15.53 0.79 17.09
C VAL A 48 14.25 0.59 16.26
N ASN A 49 13.28 1.49 16.36
CA ASN A 49 12.03 1.41 15.63
C ASN A 49 12.19 1.99 14.23
N SER A 50 11.65 1.27 13.25
CA SER A 50 11.67 1.66 11.83
C SER A 50 10.29 2.03 11.31
N PHE A 51 9.27 1.94 12.16
CA PHE A 51 7.88 2.15 11.78
C PHE A 51 7.10 2.73 12.96
N ALA A 52 6.62 3.96 12.81
CA ALA A 52 6.00 4.72 13.90
C ALA A 52 4.47 4.69 13.82
N ALA A 53 3.83 5.40 14.73
CA ALA A 53 2.40 5.67 14.68
C ALA A 53 2.05 6.55 13.47
N ALA A 54 0.80 6.48 13.03
CA ALA A 54 0.26 7.46 12.11
C ALA A 54 0.13 8.84 12.77
N ALA A 55 0.04 9.86 11.91
CA ALA A 55 -0.13 11.23 12.35
C ALA A 55 -1.61 11.58 12.60
N ALA A 56 -2.53 10.89 11.90
CA ALA A 56 -3.96 11.15 11.99
C ALA A 56 -4.80 9.87 11.94
N PHE A 57 -5.80 9.80 12.81
CA PHE A 57 -6.73 8.67 12.93
C PHE A 57 -7.56 8.41 11.66
N ALA A 58 -7.94 9.48 10.94
CA ALA A 58 -8.77 9.38 9.74
C ALA A 58 -8.12 8.53 8.63
N GLY A 59 -6.79 8.59 8.48
CA GLY A 59 -6.06 7.77 7.52
C GLY A 59 -6.15 6.28 7.84
N HIS A 60 -6.07 5.91 9.11
CA HIS A 60 -6.22 4.52 9.57
C HIS A 60 -7.63 3.99 9.40
N GLN A 61 -8.65 4.76 9.76
CA GLN A 61 -10.05 4.35 9.56
C GLN A 61 -10.35 4.08 8.08
N LYS A 62 -9.85 4.95 7.20
CA LYS A 62 -10.00 4.76 5.75
C LYS A 62 -9.27 3.50 5.28
N ALA A 63 -8.00 3.33 5.68
CA ALA A 63 -7.22 2.16 5.31
C ALA A 63 -7.87 0.86 5.82
N GLU A 64 -8.39 0.84 7.05
CA GLU A 64 -9.09 -0.31 7.64
C GLU A 64 -10.39 -0.62 6.87
N SER A 65 -11.16 0.42 6.53
CA SER A 65 -12.37 0.27 5.71
C SER A 65 -12.06 -0.35 4.35
N GLN A 66 -10.99 0.10 3.68
CA GLN A 66 -10.58 -0.46 2.39
C GLN A 66 -10.11 -1.92 2.51
N VAL A 67 -9.42 -2.29 3.60
CA VAL A 67 -9.06 -3.69 3.86
C VAL A 67 -10.31 -4.53 4.05
N LYS A 68 -11.28 -4.06 4.85
CA LYS A 68 -12.54 -4.75 5.09
C LYS A 68 -13.33 -4.94 3.79
N ASN A 69 -13.48 -3.88 3.00
CA ASN A 69 -14.12 -3.93 1.68
C ASN A 69 -13.45 -4.97 0.78
N ALA A 70 -12.12 -4.99 0.70
CA ALA A 70 -11.40 -5.98 -0.09
C ALA A 70 -11.62 -7.42 0.41
N LEU A 71 -11.62 -7.66 1.72
CA LEU A 71 -11.89 -8.99 2.27
C LEU A 71 -13.32 -9.46 1.98
N GLU A 72 -14.31 -8.56 2.07
CA GLU A 72 -15.71 -8.85 1.76
C GLU A 72 -15.94 -9.19 0.28
N ASN A 73 -15.12 -8.62 -0.61
CA ASN A 73 -15.15 -8.90 -2.04
C ASN A 73 -14.25 -10.09 -2.47
N GLY A 74 -13.75 -10.89 -1.52
CA GLY A 74 -13.06 -12.16 -1.78
C GLY A 74 -11.55 -12.06 -1.99
N PHE A 75 -10.95 -10.91 -1.71
CA PHE A 75 -9.50 -10.70 -1.87
C PHE A 75 -8.71 -11.21 -0.67
N LYS A 76 -7.41 -11.43 -0.90
CA LYS A 76 -6.52 -12.07 0.07
C LYS A 76 -5.49 -11.08 0.60
N LEU A 77 -5.37 -11.07 1.92
CA LEU A 77 -4.21 -10.53 2.60
C LEU A 77 -3.03 -11.46 2.34
N ARG A 78 -1.98 -10.93 1.72
CA ARG A 78 -0.72 -11.65 1.56
C ARG A 78 0.18 -11.48 2.77
N THR A 79 0.10 -10.34 3.46
CA THR A 79 0.82 -10.06 4.70
C THR A 79 0.09 -9.02 5.53
N GLY A 80 0.17 -9.16 6.85
CA GLY A 80 -0.43 -8.28 7.84
C GLY A 80 -1.96 -8.40 7.88
N LEU A 81 -2.58 -7.66 8.81
CA LEU A 81 -4.03 -7.61 8.94
C LEU A 81 -4.62 -6.26 8.52
N GLY A 82 -3.80 -5.21 8.44
CA GLY A 82 -4.28 -3.87 8.06
C GLY A 82 -5.28 -3.33 9.08
N ARG A 83 -5.01 -3.59 10.36
CA ARG A 83 -5.86 -3.22 11.50
C ARG A 83 -5.09 -2.32 12.47
N PRO A 84 -5.80 -1.52 13.28
CA PRO A 84 -5.19 -0.81 14.39
C PRO A 84 -4.41 -1.76 15.30
N LEU A 85 -3.20 -1.36 15.69
CA LEU A 85 -2.34 -2.10 16.60
C LEU A 85 -2.28 -1.37 17.94
N VAL A 86 -2.61 -2.06 19.02
CA VAL A 86 -2.44 -1.54 20.37
C VAL A 86 -1.09 -2.01 20.89
N LEU A 87 -0.18 -1.07 21.13
CA LEU A 87 1.10 -1.36 21.77
C LEU A 87 0.93 -1.13 23.27
N THR A 88 0.79 -2.23 24.03
CA THR A 88 0.51 -2.21 25.48
C THR A 88 1.48 -1.36 26.30
N LEU A 89 2.74 -1.25 25.88
CA LEU A 89 3.75 -0.41 26.52
C LEU A 89 3.58 1.10 26.26
N LEU A 90 2.77 1.49 25.27
CA LEU A 90 2.54 2.87 24.84
C LEU A 90 1.09 3.35 25.14
N GLY A 91 0.25 2.49 25.71
CA GLY A 91 -1.13 2.79 26.10
C GLY A 91 -2.15 2.76 24.95
N ASP A 92 -3.44 2.84 25.29
CA ASP A 92 -4.57 2.68 24.36
C ASP A 92 -4.73 3.84 23.33
N THR A 93 -3.93 4.90 23.45
CA THR A 93 -3.91 6.04 22.50
C THR A 93 -2.94 5.81 21.33
N SER A 94 -2.33 4.63 21.25
CA SER A 94 -1.31 4.31 20.26
C SER A 94 -1.92 4.24 18.85
N GLN A 95 -1.70 5.28 18.03
CA GLN A 95 -2.17 5.34 16.63
C GLN A 95 -1.31 4.47 15.72
N PHE A 96 -1.13 3.18 16.04
CA PHE A 96 -0.39 2.25 15.19
C PHE A 96 -1.36 1.45 14.34
N MET A 97 -0.89 1.01 13.18
CA MET A 97 -1.61 0.13 12.29
C MET A 97 -0.63 -0.88 11.72
N GLU A 98 -1.06 -2.13 11.67
CA GLU A 98 -0.26 -3.17 11.08
C GLU A 98 -0.15 -2.93 9.55
N PRO A 99 1.07 -2.89 8.99
CA PRO A 99 1.23 -2.75 7.56
C PRO A 99 0.66 -3.98 6.84
N ALA A 100 -0.11 -3.76 5.77
CA ALA A 100 -0.74 -4.84 5.02
C ALA A 100 -0.50 -4.75 3.52
N VAL A 101 -0.40 -5.92 2.90
CA VAL A 101 -0.35 -6.05 1.43
C VAL A 101 -1.49 -6.95 1.00
N LEU A 102 -2.38 -6.39 0.18
CA LEU A 102 -3.42 -7.13 -0.51
C LEU A 102 -2.98 -7.44 -1.93
N THR A 103 -3.31 -8.63 -2.36
CA THR A 103 -3.03 -9.08 -3.74
C THR A 103 -4.31 -9.38 -4.47
N GLU A 104 -4.17 -9.45 -5.79
CA GLU A 104 -5.24 -9.80 -6.74
C GLU A 104 -6.29 -8.69 -6.86
N ILE A 105 -5.95 -7.44 -6.53
CA ILE A 105 -6.90 -6.32 -6.54
C ILE A 105 -7.36 -6.01 -7.98
N THR A 106 -8.67 -5.83 -8.15
CA THR A 106 -9.35 -5.43 -9.38
C THR A 106 -9.77 -3.96 -9.36
N GLN A 107 -10.14 -3.40 -10.52
CA GLN A 107 -10.54 -1.99 -10.64
C GLN A 107 -11.87 -1.64 -9.96
N ASP A 108 -12.71 -2.63 -9.67
CA ASP A 108 -14.05 -2.40 -9.08
C ASP A 108 -14.01 -2.05 -7.59
N MET A 109 -12.82 -2.05 -6.97
CA MET A 109 -12.64 -1.80 -5.55
C MET A 109 -12.35 -0.33 -5.23
N GLU A 110 -12.75 0.10 -4.03
CA GLU A 110 -12.50 1.45 -3.52
C GLU A 110 -11.00 1.82 -3.56
N MET A 111 -10.10 0.87 -3.28
CA MET A 111 -8.65 1.11 -3.31
C MET A 111 -8.11 1.40 -4.72
N ALA A 112 -8.85 1.05 -5.78
CA ALA A 112 -8.47 1.33 -7.17
C ALA A 112 -8.73 2.78 -7.60
N THR A 113 -9.66 3.47 -6.93
CA THR A 113 -10.08 4.83 -7.29
C THR A 113 -9.78 5.85 -6.18
N GLU A 114 -9.61 5.40 -4.94
CA GLU A 114 -9.38 6.27 -3.78
C GLU A 114 -7.98 6.11 -3.16
N GLY A 115 -7.44 7.22 -2.64
CA GLY A 115 -6.21 7.20 -1.84
C GLY A 115 -6.43 6.58 -0.46
N THR A 116 -5.58 5.60 -0.10
CA THR A 116 -5.60 4.89 1.18
C THR A 116 -5.09 5.73 2.35
N PHE A 117 -3.98 6.45 2.15
CA PHE A 117 -3.33 7.30 3.17
C PHE A 117 -3.04 6.57 4.50
N GLY A 118 -2.54 5.34 4.37
CA GLY A 118 -2.17 4.47 5.46
C GLY A 118 -1.25 3.34 4.97
N PRO A 119 -0.82 2.44 5.85
CA PRO A 119 0.20 1.45 5.56
C PRO A 119 -0.36 0.18 4.89
N VAL A 120 -1.35 0.35 4.03
CA VAL A 120 -2.10 -0.73 3.38
C VAL A 120 -1.99 -0.56 1.86
N TYR A 121 -1.61 -1.63 1.16
CA TYR A 121 -1.25 -1.56 -0.25
C TYR A 121 -1.89 -2.64 -1.10
N GLY A 122 -2.53 -2.22 -2.20
CA GLY A 122 -3.10 -3.10 -3.21
C GLY A 122 -2.15 -3.32 -4.38
N LEU A 123 -1.87 -4.59 -4.69
CA LEU A 123 -1.13 -5.00 -5.87
C LEU A 123 -2.10 -5.42 -6.97
N PHE A 124 -1.97 -4.79 -8.13
CA PHE A 124 -2.80 -5.01 -9.31
C PHE A 124 -1.96 -5.73 -10.37
N LYS A 125 -2.48 -6.81 -10.94
CA LYS A 125 -1.83 -7.53 -12.03
C LYS A 125 -2.36 -7.00 -13.37
N PHE A 126 -1.47 -6.61 -14.27
CA PHE A 126 -1.84 -6.25 -15.64
C PHE A 126 -1.14 -7.13 -16.68
N GLU A 127 -1.77 -7.30 -17.83
CA GLU A 127 -1.26 -8.10 -18.96
C GLU A 127 -0.57 -7.22 -20.02
N THR A 128 -1.16 -6.06 -20.35
CA THR A 128 -0.64 -5.15 -21.39
C THR A 128 -0.34 -3.76 -20.87
N GLU A 129 0.53 -3.04 -21.58
CA GLU A 129 0.92 -1.65 -21.27
C GLU A 129 -0.31 -0.72 -21.33
N GLU A 130 -1.14 -0.88 -22.35
CA GLU A 130 -2.35 -0.10 -22.58
C GLU A 130 -3.36 -0.29 -21.43
N GLN A 131 -3.48 -1.51 -20.91
CA GLN A 131 -4.32 -1.81 -19.76
C GLN A 131 -3.82 -1.08 -18.51
N ALA A 132 -2.51 -1.13 -18.23
CA ALA A 132 -1.93 -0.45 -17.09
C ALA A 132 -2.12 1.07 -17.16
N VAL A 133 -1.92 1.67 -18.34
CA VAL A 133 -2.13 3.11 -18.57
C VAL A 133 -3.60 3.48 -18.39
N THR A 134 -4.52 2.69 -18.93
CA THR A 134 -5.96 2.93 -18.78
C THR A 134 -6.36 2.92 -17.30
N TRP A 135 -5.97 1.89 -16.56
CA TRP A 135 -6.28 1.78 -15.13
C TRP A 135 -5.59 2.83 -14.27
N ALA A 136 -4.34 3.19 -14.58
CA ALA A 136 -3.64 4.24 -13.85
C ALA A 136 -4.37 5.60 -13.98
N ASN A 137 -4.99 5.85 -15.13
CA ASN A 137 -5.76 7.06 -15.41
C ASN A 137 -7.24 6.98 -15.00
N ASP A 138 -7.76 5.79 -14.64
CA ASP A 138 -9.14 5.60 -14.20
C ASP A 138 -9.33 5.99 -12.72
N THR A 139 -9.18 7.28 -12.46
CA THR A 139 -9.35 7.88 -11.13
C THR A 139 -9.56 9.38 -11.27
N SER A 140 -10.18 10.01 -10.27
CA SER A 140 -10.24 11.47 -10.14
C SER A 140 -8.94 12.10 -9.61
N LEU A 141 -7.93 11.29 -9.27
CA LEU A 141 -6.64 11.73 -8.72
C LEU A 141 -5.58 11.88 -9.83
N GLY A 142 -4.57 12.73 -9.61
CA GLY A 142 -3.53 12.97 -10.63
C GLY A 142 -2.24 13.61 -10.13
N LEU A 143 -1.87 13.41 -8.86
CA LEU A 143 -0.76 14.14 -8.25
C LEU A 143 0.63 13.63 -8.69
N ALA A 144 0.83 12.31 -8.68
CA ALA A 144 2.11 11.70 -9.02
C ALA A 144 1.92 10.27 -9.51
N SER A 145 2.71 9.90 -10.52
CA SER A 145 2.81 8.55 -11.08
C SER A 145 4.28 8.18 -11.27
N TYR A 146 4.58 6.89 -11.18
CA TYR A 146 5.93 6.38 -11.30
C TYR A 146 5.94 5.19 -12.26
N VAL A 147 6.91 5.18 -13.18
CA VAL A 147 7.08 4.11 -14.15
C VAL A 147 8.48 3.52 -13.98
N PHE A 148 8.55 2.18 -13.91
CA PHE A 148 9.81 1.44 -13.77
C PHE A 148 9.96 0.47 -14.94
N THR A 149 10.90 0.76 -15.82
CA THR A 149 11.19 -0.05 -17.00
C THR A 149 12.66 0.12 -17.39
N LYS A 150 13.24 -0.90 -18.03
CA LYS A 150 14.57 -0.81 -18.67
C LYS A 150 14.49 -0.31 -20.11
N ASN A 151 13.28 -0.31 -20.70
CA ASN A 151 13.05 0.12 -22.07
C ASN A 151 12.75 1.62 -22.08
N SER A 152 13.62 2.40 -22.71
CA SER A 152 13.50 3.86 -22.82
C SER A 152 12.26 4.31 -23.62
N ASP A 153 11.90 3.57 -24.66
CA ASP A 153 10.77 3.90 -25.52
C ASP A 153 9.45 3.76 -24.75
N ARG A 154 9.35 2.75 -23.89
CA ARG A 154 8.23 2.58 -22.95
C ARG A 154 8.18 3.66 -21.86
N LEU A 155 9.33 4.21 -21.47
CA LEU A 155 9.36 5.27 -20.46
C LEU A 155 8.92 6.62 -21.03
N TRP A 156 9.15 6.84 -22.33
CA TRP A 156 8.82 8.09 -23.01
C TRP A 156 7.34 8.22 -23.39
N ARG A 157 6.66 7.11 -23.68
CA ARG A 157 5.23 7.07 -24.00
C ARG A 157 4.36 7.31 -22.77
#